data_AF-A0A177M7Y9-F1
#
_entry.id   AF-A0A177M7Y9-F1
#
_cell.length_a   1.000
_cell.length_b   1.000
_cell.length_c   1.000
_cell.angle_alpha   90.00
_cell.angle_beta   90.00
_cell.angle_gamma   90.00
#
_symmetry.space_group_name_H-M   'P 1'
#
loop_
_entity.id
_entity.type
_entity.pdbx_description
1 polymer ?
#
loop_
_entity_poly.entity_id
_entity_poly.type
_entity_poly.pdbx_seq_one_letter_code
_entity_poly.pdbx_strand_id
1 'polypeptide(L)' 'MVNKMTREERYIVLKIHDITECLSFEEKQQVDGIQRKLNEYRLRKGKQSLQCAVVESDWPEFESTWQAISDRVDSTNYAL' A
#
# COMPACT_ATOMS: atom_id res chain seq x y z
N MET A 1 -20.31 11.49 14.16
CA MET A 1 -18.92 11.98 14.05
C MET A 1 -18.45 11.67 12.64
N VAL A 2 -17.96 12.67 11.91
CA VAL A 2 -17.31 12.45 10.61
C VAL A 2 -15.94 11.86 10.89
N ASN A 3 -15.63 10.69 10.33
CA ASN A 3 -14.29 10.12 10.42
C ASN A 3 -13.40 10.84 9.42
N LYS A 4 -12.48 11.68 9.92
CA LYS A 4 -11.40 12.24 9.10
C LYS A 4 -10.39 11.15 8.76
N MET A 5 -9.79 11.23 7.57
CA MET A 5 -8.68 10.37 7.20
C MET A 5 -7.51 10.57 8.17
N THR A 6 -7.13 9.49 8.84
CA THR A 6 -5.98 9.45 9.74
C THR A 6 -4.85 8.60 9.15
N ARG A 7 -3.61 8.87 9.55
CA ARG A 7 -2.46 8.03 9.18
C ARG A 7 -2.59 6.69 9.91
N GLU A 8 -2.69 5.61 9.13
CA GLU A 8 -2.86 4.24 9.62
C GLU A 8 -1.88 3.30 8.94
N GLU A 9 -1.32 2.35 9.67
CA GLU A 9 -0.45 1.31 9.13
C GLU A 9 -1.30 0.23 8.45
N ARG A 10 -1.58 0.43 7.16
CA ARG A 10 -2.44 -0.46 6.36
C ARG A 10 -1.66 -1.37 5.40
N TYR A 11 -0.38 -1.10 5.22
CA TYR A 11 0.45 -1.76 4.22
C TYR A 11 1.83 -2.03 4.80
N ILE A 12 2.38 -3.20 4.47
CA ILE A 12 3.81 -3.47 4.57
C ILE A 12 4.40 -3.13 3.19
N VAL A 13 5.32 -2.18 3.15
CA VAL A 13 6.03 -1.79 1.92
C VAL A 13 7.43 -2.34 1.99
N LEU A 14 7.78 -3.24 1.07
CA LEU A 14 9.12 -3.79 0.93
C LEU A 14 9.66 -3.35 -0.43
N LYS A 15 10.73 -2.56 -0.43
CA LYS A 15 11.37 -2.08 -1.66
C LYS A 15 12.12 -3.23 -2.32
N ILE A 16 11.89 -3.43 -3.62
CA ILE A 16 12.50 -4.56 -4.36
C ILE A 16 14.03 -4.51 -4.30
N HIS A 17 14.61 -3.31 -4.36
CA HIS A 17 16.06 -3.15 -4.24
C HIS A 17 16.58 -3.67 -2.89
N ASP A 18 15.96 -3.25 -1.79
CA ASP A 18 16.36 -3.66 -0.44
C ASP A 18 16.18 -5.17 -0.22
N ILE A 19 15.07 -5.76 -0.73
CA ILE A 19 14.86 -7.21 -0.75
C ILE A 19 16.02 -7.90 -1.50
N THR A 20 16.42 -7.35 -2.64
CA THR A 20 17.43 -7.94 -3.51
C THR A 20 18.81 -7.93 -2.86
N GLU A 21 19.18 -6.84 -2.21
CA GLU A 21 20.49 -6.68 -1.57
C GLU A 21 20.57 -7.38 -0.20
N CYS A 22 19.48 -7.36 0.58
CA CYS A 22 19.53 -7.82 1.98
C CYS A 22 19.21 -9.31 2.15
N LEU A 23 18.26 -9.86 1.38
CA LEU A 23 17.76 -11.21 1.62
C LEU A 23 18.56 -12.29 0.90
N SER A 24 18.68 -13.44 1.54
CA SER A 24 19.16 -14.68 0.93
C SER A 24 18.19 -15.19 -0.14
N PHE A 25 18.64 -16.17 -0.93
CA PHE A 25 17.80 -16.81 -1.95
C PHE A 25 16.54 -17.46 -1.32
N GLU A 26 16.70 -18.17 -0.19
CA GLU A 26 15.58 -18.83 0.49
C GLU A 26 14.54 -17.81 1.00
N GLU A 27 14.99 -16.72 1.62
CA GLU A 27 14.11 -15.66 2.09
C GLU A 27 13.36 -14.96 0.96
N LYS A 28 14.01 -14.74 -0.20
CA LYS A 28 13.35 -14.23 -1.41
C LYS A 28 12.23 -15.16 -1.87
N GLN A 29 12.48 -16.47 -1.90
CA GLN A 29 11.44 -17.45 -2.25
C GLN A 29 10.27 -17.44 -1.24
N GLN A 30 10.55 -17.22 0.05
CA GLN A 30 9.51 -17.09 1.06
C GLN A 30 8.65 -15.83 0.84
N VAL A 31 9.28 -14.68 0.54
CA VAL A 31 8.57 -13.43 0.21
C VAL A 31 7.67 -13.61 -1.03
N ASP A 32 8.19 -14.20 -2.10
CA ASP A 32 7.43 -14.49 -3.32
C ASP A 32 6.24 -15.42 -3.02
N GLY A 33 6.45 -16.45 -2.20
CA GLY A 33 5.41 -17.36 -1.75
C GLY A 33 4.28 -16.65 -0.99
N ILE A 34 4.62 -15.73 -0.08
CA ILE A 34 3.67 -14.90 0.65
C ILE A 34 2.90 -13.98 -0.29
N GLN A 35 3.60 -13.28 -1.20
CA GLN A 35 2.99 -12.38 -2.17
C GLN A 35 1.97 -13.11 -3.06
N ARG A 36 2.35 -14.29 -3.58
CA ARG A 36 1.45 -15.12 -4.39
C ARG A 36 0.19 -15.55 -3.62
N LYS A 37 0.35 -16.01 -2.37
CA LYS A 37 -0.78 -16.42 -1.52
C LYS A 37 -1.77 -15.27 -1.28
N LEU A 38 -1.27 -14.05 -1.09
CA LEU A 38 -2.10 -12.86 -0.93
C LEU A 38 -2.84 -12.49 -2.23
N ASN A 39 -2.17 -12.58 -3.39
CA ASN A 39 -2.81 -12.34 -4.68
C ASN A 39 -3.91 -13.38 -4.97
N GLU A 40 -3.66 -14.66 -4.72
CA GLU A 40 -4.67 -15.72 -4.85
C GLU A 40 -5.86 -15.49 -3.92
N TYR A 41 -5.63 -15.03 -2.69
CA TYR A 41 -6.72 -14.63 -1.78
C TYR A 41 -7.57 -13.50 -2.37
N ARG A 42 -6.95 -12.47 -2.95
CA ARG A 42 -7.67 -11.35 -3.59
C ARG A 42 -8.51 -11.82 -4.77
N LEU A 43 -7.94 -12.63 -5.65
CA LEU A 43 -8.63 -13.19 -6.81
C LEU A 43 -9.85 -14.04 -6.38
N ARG A 44 -9.69 -14.89 -5.35
CA ARG A 44 -10.81 -15.67 -4.77
C ARG A 44 -11.91 -14.80 -4.17
N LYS A 45 -11.61 -13.57 -3.77
CA LYS A 45 -12.59 -12.58 -3.30
C LYS A 45 -13.15 -11.69 -4.42
N GLY A 46 -12.89 -12.04 -5.69
CA GLY A 46 -13.33 -11.27 -6.85
C GLY A 46 -12.59 -9.93 -7.03
N LYS A 47 -11.42 -9.77 -6.41
CA LYS A 47 -10.60 -8.57 -6.49
C LYS A 47 -9.39 -8.82 -7.39
N GLN A 48 -8.98 -7.79 -8.13
CA GLN A 48 -7.71 -7.81 -8.85
C GLN A 48 -6.52 -7.73 -7.89
N SER A 49 -5.33 -8.10 -8.38
CA SER A 49 -4.06 -7.83 -7.70
C SER A 49 -3.99 -6.36 -7.25
N LEU A 50 -3.39 -6.12 -6.09
CA LEU A 50 -3.27 -4.76 -5.59
C LEU A 50 -2.35 -3.96 -6.53
N GLN A 51 -2.84 -2.83 -7.01
CA GLN A 51 -2.07 -1.85 -7.76
C GLN A 51 -2.15 -0.53 -7.01
N CYS A 52 -1.01 0.09 -6.79
CA CYS A 52 -0.88 1.31 -6.00
C CYS A 52 0.30 2.14 -6.52
N ALA A 53 0.15 3.46 -6.46
CA ALA A 53 1.28 4.37 -6.48
C ALA A 53 1.82 4.48 -5.06
N VAL A 54 3.13 4.30 -4.89
CA VAL A 54 3.83 4.52 -3.62
C VAL A 54 4.60 5.83 -3.76
N VAL A 55 4.45 6.70 -2.78
CA VAL A 55 5.23 7.94 -2.65
C VAL A 55 6.01 7.81 -1.34
N GLU A 56 7.34 7.83 -1.42
CA GLU A 56 8.21 7.75 -0.24
C GLU A 56 8.14 9.07 0.54
N SER A 57 8.24 9.03 1.87
CA SER A 57 8.04 10.20 2.73
C SER A 57 9.09 11.29 2.58
N ASP A 58 10.24 10.95 2.01
CA ASP A 58 11.34 11.85 1.69
C ASP A 58 11.21 12.48 0.29
N TRP A 59 10.24 12.05 -0.52
CA TRP A 59 10.00 12.64 -1.83
C TRP A 59 9.22 13.96 -1.69
N PRO A 60 9.52 14.98 -2.51
CA PRO A 60 8.82 16.27 -2.45
C PRO A 60 7.31 16.16 -2.74
N GLU A 61 6.87 15.10 -3.41
CA GLU A 61 5.47 14.83 -3.75
C GLU A 61 4.67 14.23 -2.58
N PHE A 62 5.29 13.84 -1.46
CA PHE A 62 4.62 13.10 -0.39
C PHE A 62 3.43 13.85 0.22
N GLU A 63 3.68 15.04 0.77
CA GLU A 63 2.64 15.80 1.48
C GLU A 63 1.54 16.31 0.54
N SER A 64 1.89 16.70 -0.69
CA SER A 64 0.88 17.12 -1.68
C SER A 64 0.00 15.94 -2.12
N THR A 65 0.57 14.75 -2.31
CA THR A 65 -0.19 13.53 -2.61
C THR A 65 -1.09 13.13 -1.45
N TRP A 66 -0.57 13.18 -0.20
CA TRP A 66 -1.36 12.92 1.00
C TRP A 66 -2.56 13.86 1.10
N GLN A 67 -2.34 15.16 0.94
CA GLN A 67 -3.41 16.15 1.03
C GLN A 67 -4.49 15.91 -0.02
N ALA A 68 -4.12 15.66 -1.27
CA ALA A 68 -5.07 15.38 -2.35
C ALA A 68 -5.94 14.14 -2.07
N ILE A 69 -5.36 13.09 -1.47
CA ILE A 69 -6.11 11.89 -1.08
C ILE A 69 -7.00 12.18 0.13
N SER A 70 -6.48 12.88 1.15
CA SER A 70 -7.23 13.26 2.36
C SER A 70 -8.45 14.11 2.00
N ASP A 71 -8.29 15.14 1.16
CA ASP A 71 -9.38 16.01 0.72
C ASP A 71 -10.47 15.23 0.00
N ARG A 72 -10.10 14.28 -0.87
CA ARG A 72 -11.06 13.42 -1.58
C ARG A 72 -11.82 12.49 -0.62
N VAL A 73 -11.13 11.87 0.34
CA VAL A 73 -11.74 10.95 1.30
C VAL A 73 -12.66 11.71 2.26
N ASP A 74 -12.18 12.81 2.81
CA ASP A 74 -12.94 13.63 3.76
C ASP A 74 -14.15 14.27 3.08
N SER A 75 -14.01 14.83 1.87
CA SER A 75 -15.15 15.39 1.11
C SER A 75 -16.23 14.35 0.81
N THR A 76 -15.86 13.11 0.52
CA THR A 76 -16.82 12.01 0.33
C THR A 76 -17.58 11.71 1.63
N ASN A 77 -16.92 11.83 2.79
CA ASN A 77 -17.55 11.63 4.10
C ASN A 77 -18.50 12.77 4.52
N TYR A 78 -18.48 13.92 3.84
CA TYR A 78 -19.42 15.03 4.04
C TYR A 78 -20.62 15.00 3.06
N ALA A 79 -20.63 14.11 2.07
CA ALA A 79 -21.67 14.04 1.04
C ALA A 79 -22.83 13.07 1.38
N LEU A 80 -22.94 12.63 2.64
CA LEU A 80 -24.01 11.75 3.16
C LEU A 80 -24.78 12.44 4.28
#